data_AF-A0A7Y4Y741-F1
#
_entry.id   AF-A0A7Y4Y741-F1
#
_cell.length_a   1.000
_cell.length_b   1.000
_cell.length_c   1.000
_cell.angle_alpha   90.00
_cell.angle_beta   90.00
_cell.angle_gamma   90.00
#
_symmetry.space_group_name_H-M   'P 1'
#
loop_
_entity.id
_entity.type
_entity.pdbx_description
1 polymer ?
#
loop_
_entity_poly.entity_id
_entity_poly.type
_entity_poly.pdbx_seq_one_letter_code
_entity_poly.pdbx_strand_id
1 'polypeptide(L)' 'MEKLKPEKAVEMLRNRGVDISVEQAAQMLELLRKFANIVVSQHLESQKQNVLRKAI' A
#
# COMPACT_ATOMS: atom_id res chain seq x y z
N MET A 1 -11.58 3.15 -5.05
CA MET A 1 -10.74 2.06 -5.60
C MET A 1 -11.06 0.79 -4.83
N GLU A 2 -11.35 -0.30 -5.53
CA GLU A 2 -11.52 -1.61 -4.90
C GLU A 2 -10.15 -2.10 -4.39
N LYS A 3 -10.10 -2.66 -3.18
CA LYS A 3 -8.85 -3.22 -2.62
C LYS A 3 -8.56 -4.55 -3.33
N LEU A 4 -7.31 -4.74 -3.79
CA LEU A 4 -6.85 -6.03 -4.31
C LEU A 4 -7.06 -7.11 -3.23
N LYS A 5 -7.78 -8.18 -3.59
CA LYS A 5 -8.03 -9.32 -2.70
C LYS A 5 -6.86 -10.32 -2.73
N PRO A 6 -6.60 -11.06 -1.64
CA PRO A 6 -5.51 -12.04 -1.57
C PRO A 6 -5.56 -13.08 -2.70
N GLU A 7 -6.74 -13.59 -3.04
CA GLU A 7 -6.91 -14.64 -4.07
C GLU A 7 -6.46 -14.13 -5.44
N LYS A 8 -6.80 -12.88 -5.76
CA LYS A 8 -6.37 -12.24 -6.99
C LYS A 8 -4.87 -11.97 -7.01
N ALA A 9 -4.28 -11.62 -5.87
CA ALA A 9 -2.84 -11.45 -5.75
C ALA A 9 -2.08 -12.78 -5.97
N VAL A 10 -2.59 -13.89 -5.44
CA VAL A 10 -2.04 -15.23 -5.72
C VAL A 10 -2.11 -15.54 -7.21
N GLU A 11 -3.26 -15.32 -7.87
CA GLU A 11 -3.40 -15.53 -9.31
C GLU A 11 -2.37 -14.72 -10.11
N MET A 12 -2.21 -13.43 -9.77
CA MET A 12 -1.26 -12.54 -10.44
C MET A 12 0.21 -12.99 -10.27
N LEU A 13 0.56 -13.47 -9.07
CA LEU A 13 1.92 -13.90 -8.76
C LEU A 13 2.24 -15.26 -9.38
N ARG A 14 1.29 -16.18 -9.41
CA ARG A 14 1.43 -17.48 -10.10
C ARG A 14 1.67 -17.29 -11.59
N ASN A 15 0.96 -16.36 -12.23
CA ASN A 15 1.18 -16.00 -13.63
C ASN A 15 2.58 -15.42 -13.89
N ARG A 16 3.32 -15.04 -12.84
CA ARG A 16 4.71 -14.56 -12.89
C ARG A 16 5.72 -15.61 -12.39
N GLY A 17 5.29 -16.86 -12.19
CA GLY A 17 6.15 -17.95 -11.73
C GLY A 17 6.42 -17.95 -10.22
N VAL A 18 5.64 -17.21 -9.44
CA VAL A 18 5.77 -17.13 -7.98
C VAL A 18 4.57 -17.82 -7.34
N ASP A 19 4.79 -18.97 -6.71
CA ASP A 19 3.75 -19.69 -6.00
C ASP A 19 3.77 -19.34 -4.50
N ILE A 20 2.65 -18.81 -4.01
CA ILE A 20 2.45 -18.45 -2.61
C ILE A 20 1.04 -18.84 -2.18
N SER A 21 0.84 -19.01 -0.87
CA SER A 21 -0.48 -19.26 -0.31
C SER A 21 -1.32 -17.97 -0.23
N VAL A 22 -2.63 -18.14 -0.06
CA VAL A 22 -3.57 -17.02 0.12
C VAL A 22 -3.25 -16.25 1.41
N GLU A 23 -2.84 -16.96 2.47
CA GLU A 23 -2.42 -16.37 3.76
C GLU A 23 -1.17 -15.51 3.59
N GLN A 24 -0.16 -16.00 2.86
CA GLN A 24 1.04 -15.23 2.55
C GLN A 24 0.70 -13.98 1.74
N ALA A 25 -0.15 -14.11 0.72
CA ALA A 25 -0.64 -12.97 -0.06
C ALA A 25 -1.38 -11.94 0.83
N ALA A 26 -2.21 -12.41 1.78
CA ALA A 26 -2.92 -11.53 2.71
C ALA A 26 -1.96 -10.73 3.59
N GLN A 27 -0.94 -11.38 4.17
CA GLN A 27 0.09 -10.73 4.99
C GLN A 27 0.89 -9.70 4.19
N MET A 28 1.30 -10.04 2.97
CA MET A 28 2.01 -9.12 2.07
C MET A 28 1.15 -7.90 1.74
N LEU A 29 -0.12 -8.11 1.39
CA LEU A 29 -1.04 -7.01 1.09
C LEU A 29 -1.28 -6.11 2.30
N GLU A 30 -1.39 -6.68 3.50
CA GLU A 30 -1.50 -5.91 4.73
C GLU A 30 -0.28 -5.00 4.95
N LEU A 31 0.93 -5.55 4.81
CA LEU A 31 2.17 -4.81 4.93
C LEU A 31 2.25 -3.65 3.91
N LEU A 32 1.97 -3.94 2.63
CA LEU A 32 2.00 -2.93 1.57
C LEU A 32 1.00 -1.80 1.81
N ARG A 33 -0.18 -2.11 2.37
CA ARG A 33 -1.18 -1.09 2.73
C ARG A 33 -0.69 -0.22 3.88
N LYS A 34 -0.02 -0.79 4.89
CA LYS A 34 0.59 -0.02 5.99
C LYS A 34 1.64 0.95 5.43
N PHE A 35 2.50 0.50 4.53
CA PHE A 35 3.48 1.37 3.87
C PHE A 35 2.84 2.47 3.04
N ALA A 36 1.83 2.15 2.22
CA ALA A 36 1.10 3.14 1.45
C ALA A 36 0.50 4.23 2.35
N ASN A 37 -0.13 3.84 3.47
CA ASN A 37 -0.67 4.80 4.43
C ASN A 37 0.42 5.69 5.04
N ILE A 38 1.56 5.11 5.45
CA ILE A 38 2.67 5.88 6.03
C ILE A 38 3.18 6.91 5.03
N VAL A 39 3.46 6.50 3.79
CA VAL A 39 4.01 7.38 2.75
C VAL A 39 3.01 8.50 2.41
N VAL A 40 1.73 8.17 2.27
CA VAL A 40 0.69 9.18 1.99
C VAL A 40 0.54 10.15 3.16
N SER A 41 0.48 9.66 4.40
CA SER A 41 0.39 10.51 5.59
C SER A 41 1.58 11.47 5.68
N GLN A 42 2.80 10.98 5.52
CA GLN A 42 4.01 11.82 5.53
C GLN A 42 3.98 12.89 4.44
N HIS A 43 3.54 12.52 3.23
CA HIS A 43 3.43 13.48 2.14
C HIS A 43 2.41 14.58 2.46
N LEU A 44 1.22 14.20 2.94
CA LEU A 44 0.16 15.16 3.29
C LEU A 44 0.57 16.07 4.46
N GLU A 45 1.27 15.54 5.47
CA GLU A 45 1.82 16.33 6.57
C GLU A 45 2.87 17.34 6.08
N SER A 46 3.77 16.92 5.19
CA SER A 46 4.75 17.82 4.58
C SER A 46 4.07 18.95 3.80
N GLN A 47 3.03 18.64 3.01
CA GLN A 47 2.25 19.67 2.30
C GLN A 47 1.58 20.65 3.26
N LYS A 48 0.97 20.15 4.34
CA LYS A 48 0.35 20.99 5.37
C LYS A 48 1.34 21.94 6.02
N GLN A 49 2.54 21.44 6.38
CA GLN A 49 3.60 22.28 6.95
C GLN A 49 4.08 23.35 5.95
N ASN A 50 4.20 23.01 4.67
CA ASN A 50 4.61 23.96 3.63
C ASN A 50 3.59 25.09 3.44
N VAL A 51 2.29 24.79 3.54
CA VAL A 51 1.23 25.81 3.48
C VAL A 51 1.30 26.74 4.70
N LEU A 52 1.45 26.19 5.91
CA LEU A 52 1.58 26.97 7.14
C LEU A 52 2.77 27.93 7.10
N ARG A 53 3.93 27.48 6.59
CA ARG A 53 5.14 28.32 6.45
C ARG A 53 4.98 29.47 5.46
N LYS A 54 4.09 29.35 4.47
CA LYS A 54 3.82 30.42 3.49
C LYS A 54 2.80 31.45 3.97
N ALA A 55 2.09 31.17 5.07
CA ALA A 55 1.02 32.01 5.60
C ALA A 55 1.47 32.95 6.74
N ILE A 56 2.73 32.84 7.17
CA ILE A 56 3.39 33.69 8.17
C ILE A 56 4.42 34.55 7.44
#